data_AF-A0A7C4GQW7-F1
#
_entry.id   AF-A0A7C4GQW7-F1
#
_cell.length_a   1.000
_cell.length_b   1.000
_cell.length_c   1.000
_cell.angle_alpha   90.00
_cell.angle_beta   90.00
_cell.angle_gamma   90.00
#
_symmetry.space_group_name_H-M   'P 1'
#
loop_
_entity.id
_entity.type
_entity.pdbx_description
1 polymer ?
#
loop_
_entity_poly.entity_id
_entity_poly.type
_entity_poly.pdbx_seq_one_letter_code
_entity_poly.pdbx_strand_id
1 'polypeptide(L)'
;MAGDEIRIGVYVCHCGLNIAGSVDCKEVAEFASTLPNVVLAKDYRYTCSDQGQELIKNDIREYRLNRVVVASCSPRLHELTFRKVCEEAGLN
;
A
#
# COMPACT_ATOMS: atom_id res chain seq x y z
N MET A 1 6.01 -18.77 -6.31
CA MET A 1 5.34 -19.94 -5.72
C MET A 1 3.87 -19.87 -6.14
N ALA A 2 3.46 -20.75 -7.06
CA ALA A 2 2.06 -20.84 -7.48
C ALA A 2 1.38 -21.83 -6.52
N GLY A 3 0.62 -21.33 -5.55
CA GLY A 3 -0.01 -22.15 -4.51
C GLY A 3 -0.27 -21.46 -3.16
N ASP A 4 0.34 -20.29 -2.91
CA ASP A 4 0.11 -19.58 -1.65
C ASP A 4 -1.19 -18.77 -1.66
N GLU A 5 -1.90 -18.78 -0.53
CA GLU A 5 -3.07 -17.93 -0.26
C GLU A 5 -2.75 -16.47 -0.60
N ILE A 6 -3.62 -15.77 -1.34
CA ILE A 6 -3.41 -14.37 -1.69
C ILE A 6 -3.56 -13.51 -0.43
N ARG A 7 -2.58 -12.64 -0.17
CA ARG A 7 -2.48 -11.75 0.98
C ARG A 7 -2.11 -10.33 0.51
N ILE A 8 -3.12 -9.48 0.39
CA ILE A 8 -3.01 -8.12 -0.15
C ILE A 8 -2.87 -7.12 0.98
N GLY A 9 -1.88 -6.21 0.86
CA GLY A 9 -1.83 -4.97 1.63
C GLY A 9 -2.26 -3.79 0.77
N VAL A 10 -3.23 -3.00 1.26
CA VAL A 10 -3.74 -1.80 0.58
C VAL A 10 -3.31 -0.55 1.34
N TYR A 11 -2.72 0.41 0.62
CA TYR A 11 -2.24 1.67 1.20
C TYR A 11 -2.87 2.86 0.46
N VAL A 12 -3.66 3.66 1.18
CA VAL A 12 -4.34 4.84 0.65
C VAL A 12 -3.57 6.10 1.05
N CYS A 13 -3.05 6.83 0.06
CA CYS A 13 -2.22 8.01 0.33
C CYS A 13 -3.06 9.28 0.39
N HIS A 14 -2.82 10.12 1.40
CA HIS A 14 -3.49 11.43 1.51
C HIS A 14 -2.88 12.46 0.56
N CYS A 15 -1.59 12.28 0.23
CA CYS A 15 -0.78 13.24 -0.52
C CYS A 15 -0.92 14.66 0.06
N GLY A 16 -0.83 14.78 1.38
CA GLY A 16 -1.19 16.02 2.09
C GLY A 16 -2.68 16.30 1.97
N LEU A 17 -3.05 17.34 1.22
CA LEU A 17 -4.44 17.68 0.91
C LEU A 17 -4.80 17.44 -0.56
N ASN A 18 -3.85 16.98 -1.39
CA ASN A 18 -4.12 16.78 -2.82
C ASN A 18 -5.14 15.67 -3.08
N ILE A 19 -5.15 14.62 -2.24
CA ILE A 19 -6.15 13.54 -2.28
C ILE A 19 -7.12 13.72 -1.11
N ALA A 20 -6.61 13.84 0.12
CA ALA A 20 -7.45 13.94 1.31
C ALA A 20 -8.29 15.23 1.40
N GLY A 21 -8.03 16.24 0.57
CA GLY A 21 -8.90 17.42 0.45
C GLY A 21 -10.23 17.15 -0.26
N SER A 22 -10.32 16.04 -1.00
CA SER A 22 -11.51 15.68 -1.80
C SER A 22 -12.02 14.26 -1.53
N VAL A 23 -11.18 13.36 -1.03
CA VAL A 23 -11.49 11.94 -0.80
C VAL A 23 -11.29 11.62 0.67
N ASP A 24 -12.28 10.99 1.30
CA ASP A 24 -12.10 10.40 2.63
C ASP A 24 -11.22 9.15 2.52
N CYS A 25 -9.91 9.36 2.71
CA CYS A 25 -8.93 8.30 2.56
C CYS A 25 -9.08 7.19 3.62
N LYS A 26 -9.58 7.56 4.80
CA LYS A 26 -9.82 6.62 5.89
C LYS A 26 -10.99 5.71 5.55
N GLU A 27 -12.11 6.27 5.09
CA GLU A 27 -13.26 5.49 4.63
C GLU A 27 -12.87 4.53 3.49
N VAL A 28 -12.03 4.98 2.54
CA VAL A 28 -11.52 4.11 1.47
C VAL A 28 -10.67 2.96 2.00
N ALA A 29 -9.80 3.21 2.98
CA ALA A 29 -9.00 2.16 3.60
C ALA A 29 -9.89 1.16 4.39
N GLU A 30 -10.88 1.65 5.13
CA GLU A 30 -11.85 0.83 5.84
C GLU A 30 -12.66 -0.04 4.87
N PHE A 31 -13.14 0.53 3.77
CA PHE A 31 -13.81 -0.23 2.70
C PHE A 31 -12.88 -1.30 2.11
N ALA A 32 -11.63 -0.95 1.77
CA ALA A 32 -10.68 -1.89 1.21
C ALA A 32 -10.41 -3.09 2.12
N SER A 33 -10.46 -2.90 3.45
CA SER A 33 -10.31 -3.99 4.43
C SER A 33 -11.40 -5.06 4.36
N THR A 34 -12.55 -4.73 3.77
CA THR A 34 -13.67 -5.67 3.59
C THR A 34 -13.55 -6.54 2.35
N LEU A 35 -12.59 -6.24 1.45
CA LEU A 35 -12.45 -6.94 0.17
C LEU A 35 -11.76 -8.30 0.36
N PRO A 36 -12.08 -9.30 -0.48
CA PRO A 36 -11.43 -10.60 -0.44
C PRO A 36 -9.91 -10.49 -0.51
N ASN A 37 -9.23 -11.31 0.30
CA ASN A 37 -7.77 -11.43 0.34
C ASN A 37 -7.02 -10.18 0.85
N VAL A 38 -7.70 -9.08 1.18
CA VAL A 38 -7.09 -7.93 1.85
C VAL A 38 -6.90 -8.28 3.32
N VAL A 39 -5.65 -8.46 3.73
CA VAL A 39 -5.29 -8.79 5.12
C VAL A 39 -4.85 -7.54 5.90
N LEU A 40 -4.59 -6.45 5.19
CA LEU A 40 -4.19 -5.17 5.74
C LEU A 40 -4.67 -4.03 4.82
N ALA A 41 -5.30 -3.01 5.40
CA ALA A 41 -5.57 -1.75 4.73
C ALA A 41 -5.26 -0.58 5.65
N LYS A 42 -4.52 0.42 5.15
CA LYS A 42 -4.12 1.60 5.92
C LYS A 42 -4.23 2.86 5.05
N ASP A 43 -4.66 3.96 5.66
CA ASP A 43 -4.45 5.30 5.13
C ASP A 43 -3.17 5.91 5.71
N TYR A 44 -2.42 6.67 4.90
CA TYR A 44 -1.17 7.29 5.35
C TYR A 44 -0.90 8.62 4.64
N ARG A 45 -0.26 9.56 5.34
CA ARG A 45 -0.11 10.94 4.87
C ARG A 45 0.68 11.05 3.57
N TYR A 46 1.80 10.34 3.49
CA TYR A 46 2.69 10.30 2.33
C TYR A 46 3.29 8.90 2.19
N THR A 47 2.70 8.04 1.38
CA THR A 47 3.19 6.65 1.21
C THR A 47 4.54 6.58 0.49
N CYS A 48 4.91 7.60 -0.30
CA CYS A 48 6.19 7.65 -0.99
C CYS A 48 7.34 8.25 -0.14
N SER A 49 7.07 8.80 1.05
CA SER A 49 8.14 9.26 1.93
C SER A 49 8.93 8.07 2.49
N ASP A 50 10.17 8.28 2.94
CA ASP A 50 10.99 7.20 3.52
C ASP A 50 10.26 6.44 4.63
N GLN A 51 9.52 7.17 5.48
CA GLN A 51 8.69 6.56 6.54
C GLN A 51 7.53 5.73 5.98
N GLY A 52 6.87 6.21 4.93
CA GLY A 52 5.79 5.46 4.26
C GLY A 52 6.33 4.21 3.55
N GLN A 53 7.52 4.30 2.96
CA GLN A 53 8.20 3.18 2.33
C GLN A 53 8.61 2.13 3.37
N GLU A 54 9.22 2.53 4.50
CA GLU A 54 9.56 1.61 5.59
C GLU A 54 8.32 0.95 6.19
N LEU A 55 7.21 1.68 6.34
CA LEU A 55 5.93 1.12 6.79
C LEU A 55 5.48 -0.03 5.87
N ILE A 56 5.48 0.18 4.56
CA ILE A 56 5.12 -0.86 3.58
C ILE A 56 6.07 -2.05 3.67
N LYS A 57 7.38 -1.83 3.77
CA LYS A 57 8.38 -2.92 3.88
C LYS A 57 8.17 -3.76 5.14
N ASN A 58 7.90 -3.11 6.27
CA ASN A 58 7.65 -3.80 7.53
C ASN A 58 6.36 -4.61 7.46
N ASP A 59 5.30 -4.02 6.92
CA ASP A 59 4.01 -4.68 6.76
C ASP A 59 4.09 -5.89 5.83
N ILE A 60 4.86 -5.82 4.73
CA ILE A 60 5.11 -6.97 3.85
C ILE A 60 5.67 -8.16 4.64
N ARG A 61 6.65 -7.91 5.52
CA ARG A 61 7.29 -8.95 6.33
C ARG A 61 6.39 -9.45 7.46
N GLU A 62 5.75 -8.53 8.19
CA GLU A 62 4.92 -8.83 9.36
C GLU A 62 3.65 -9.60 8.98
N TYR A 63 2.93 -9.13 7.97
CA TYR A 63 1.65 -9.72 7.54
C TYR A 63 1.82 -10.79 6.46
N ARG A 64 3.07 -11.06 6.06
CA ARG A 64 3.44 -11.98 4.96
C ARG A 64 2.67 -11.65 3.68
N LEU A 65 2.67 -10.37 3.31
CA LEU A 65 1.97 -9.91 2.12
C LEU A 65 2.66 -10.50 0.89
N ASN A 66 1.84 -10.95 -0.06
CA ASN A 66 2.33 -11.38 -1.37
C ASN A 66 1.76 -10.54 -2.52
N ARG A 67 0.97 -9.50 -2.21
CA ARG A 67 0.49 -8.49 -3.15
C ARG A 67 0.40 -7.13 -2.43
N VAL A 68 0.67 -6.05 -3.16
CA VAL A 68 0.56 -4.68 -2.63
C VAL A 68 -0.24 -3.83 -3.61
N VAL A 69 -1.15 -3.03 -3.07
CA VAL A 69 -1.90 -2.01 -3.81
C VAL A 69 -1.65 -0.67 -3.14
N VAL A 70 -1.23 0.32 -3.92
CA VAL A 70 -1.03 1.69 -3.43
C VAL A 70 -1.97 2.63 -4.18
N ALA A 71 -3.04 3.07 -3.51
CA ALA A 71 -3.97 4.07 -4.02
C ALA A 71 -3.40 5.47 -3.74
N SER A 72 -2.69 6.04 -4.72
CA SER A 72 -1.92 7.28 -4.56
C SER A 72 -1.87 8.06 -5.88
N CYS A 73 -0.72 8.62 -6.24
CA CYS A 73 -0.49 9.36 -7.47
C CYS A 73 -0.35 8.44 -8.71
N SER A 74 -0.10 9.06 -9.87
CA SER A 74 0.14 8.36 -11.13
C SER A 74 1.32 7.37 -11.04
N PRO A 75 1.19 6.16 -11.63
CA PRO A 75 2.30 5.21 -11.74
C PRO A 75 3.48 5.80 -12.53
N ARG A 76 3.23 6.75 -13.45
CA ARG A 76 4.29 7.44 -14.20
C ARG A 76 5.31 8.16 -13.30
N LEU A 77 4.94 8.49 -12.06
CA LEU A 77 5.81 9.18 -11.11
C LEU A 77 6.48 8.21 -10.13
N HIS A 78 5.70 7.36 -9.45
CA HIS A 78 6.19 6.56 -8.31
C HIS A 78 6.10 5.04 -8.47
N GLU A 79 5.76 4.52 -9.64
CA GLU A 79 5.77 3.06 -9.87
C GLU A 79 7.15 2.46 -9.57
N LEU A 80 8.23 3.06 -10.07
CA LEU A 80 9.58 2.57 -9.82
C LEU A 80 9.97 2.68 -8.33
N THR A 81 9.45 3.68 -7.62
CA THR A 81 9.65 3.80 -6.16
C THR A 81 9.01 2.61 -5.45
N PHE A 82 7.71 2.36 -5.67
CA PHE A 82 7.00 1.28 -4.97
C PHE A 82 7.44 -0.12 -5.40
N ARG A 83 7.89 -0.30 -6.65
CA ARG A 83 8.51 -1.56 -7.09
C ARG A 83 9.79 -1.85 -6.29
N LYS A 84 10.67 -0.86 -6.09
CA LYS A 84 11.87 -1.01 -5.26
C LYS A 84 11.54 -1.32 -3.81
N VAL A 85 10.53 -0.66 -3.24
CA VAL A 85 10.03 -0.94 -1.88
C VAL A 85 9.61 -2.40 -1.73
N CYS A 86 8.85 -2.93 -2.70
CA CYS A 86 8.44 -4.33 -2.71
C CYS A 86 9.66 -5.26 -2.84
N GLU A 87 10.58 -4.96 -3.76
CA GLU A 87 11.80 -5.74 -3.99
C GLU A 87 12.70 -5.80 -2.73
N GLU A 88 12.93 -4.67 -2.07
CA GLU A 88 13.69 -4.58 -0.81
C GLU A 88 13.02 -5.33 0.36
N ALA A 89 11.71 -5.56 0.28
CA ALA A 89 10.96 -6.38 1.22
C ALA A 89 10.89 -7.87 0.82
N GLY A 90 11.47 -8.26 -0.32
CA GLY A 90 11.46 -9.63 -0.84
C GLY A 90 10.20 -9.99 -1.62
N LEU A 91 9.44 -9.00 -2.09
CA LEU A 91 8.21 -9.16 -2.87
C LEU A 91 8.47 -8.87 -4.36
N ASN A 92 8.03 -9.78 -5.25
CA ASN A 92 8.24 -9.74 -6.70
C ASN A 92 6.96 -9.32 -7.46
#